data_AF-A0A930W539-F1
#
_entry.id   AF-A0A930W539-F1
#
_cell.length_a   1.000
_cell.length_b   1.000
_cell.length_c   1.000
_cell.angle_alpha   90.00
_cell.angle_beta   90.00
_cell.angle_gamma   90.00
#
_symmetry.space_group_name_H-M   'P 1'
#
loop_
_entity.id
_entity.type
_entity.pdbx_description
1 polymer ?
#
loop_
_entity_poly.entity_id
_entity_poly.type
_entity_poly.pdbx_seq_one_letter_code
_entity_poly.pdbx_strand_id
1 'polypeptide(L)'
;MYEISLSSLSAQEATQILTKKSTSICNGKNLKALKRLVLIDDFPPSDEYFVARQVKSIARLRMAGCLVAFSLSPEARQLIDEVPSVYVLGKNELLTFMPGIDNSEQSVLNSMRLTRGIPTLVYSLPVTFCERGDVDVPITYLTSLACVASYMLRSTLGIEELRLRLGMMLLGVGSFDDLSRICGQADLEYLAKIEQDAPFFGVHVETRRFSCLHTTRFDVLNFNKQELVALVGKHEKLALKAIALLIDREDFSKAAFVSSLIREEITWEIVLSHATEFVDAGYIELVDNALTATHSDCTLENSSKKAAKRMVDALTNTKGPMNSKDAGKTLENLTSFNGFLKQTAYITLLKPLLQKPLPALKEDLELSPLEKKIALHKRAIDLAIQGNFKYALQLLLLEQQYEKASSITSSIQTVDVELLYALLGVYQKEFDARSSKALSFLQEGEASALKGSVGLLKCVRYLFEKSFSVGNLYDTEQLISQAESHGNRMIQVPALFMGALLSLRSRAYPKAQLQARRAMLLSREWDSIYVTQVGK
;
A
#
# COMPACT_ATOMS: atom_id res chain seq x y z
N MET A 1 5.92 1.84 48.12
CA MET A 1 5.22 2.25 46.90
C MET A 1 3.97 1.41 46.79
N TYR A 2 2.82 2.02 46.52
CA TYR A 2 1.56 1.30 46.28
C TYR A 2 1.14 1.54 44.83
N GLU A 3 0.68 0.49 44.16
CA GLU A 3 0.22 0.57 42.78
C GLU A 3 -1.25 0.13 42.73
N ILE A 4 -2.06 0.92 42.05
CA ILE A 4 -3.49 0.69 41.85
C ILE A 4 -3.73 0.78 40.35
N SER A 5 -3.81 -0.36 39.66
CA SER A 5 -4.20 -0.40 38.26
C SER A 5 -5.73 -0.32 38.15
N LEU A 6 -6.21 0.63 37.34
CA LEU A 6 -7.62 0.81 37.00
C LEU A 6 -7.91 0.50 35.53
N SER A 7 -6.92 -0.05 34.81
CA SER A 7 -7.01 -0.39 33.38
C SER A 7 -8.21 -1.29 33.10
N SER A 8 -8.99 -0.94 32.08
CA SER A 8 -10.16 -1.70 31.61
C SER A 8 -11.32 -1.85 32.61
N LEU A 9 -11.32 -1.08 33.71
CA LEU A 9 -12.42 -1.08 34.67
C LEU A 9 -13.51 -0.07 34.29
N SER A 10 -14.75 -0.38 34.64
CA SER A 10 -15.82 0.63 34.60
C SER A 10 -15.59 1.72 35.65
N ALA A 11 -16.15 2.91 35.42
CA ALA A 11 -16.08 4.03 36.38
C ALA A 11 -16.54 3.62 37.80
N GLN A 12 -17.56 2.76 37.89
CA GLN A 12 -18.07 2.24 39.15
C GLN A 12 -17.06 1.33 39.85
N GLU A 13 -16.52 0.33 39.15
CA GLU A 13 -15.55 -0.61 39.71
C GLU A 13 -14.25 0.10 40.12
N ALA A 14 -13.76 0.98 39.25
CA ALA A 14 -12.57 1.80 39.51
C ALA A 14 -12.77 2.64 40.78
N THR A 15 -13.93 3.28 40.93
CA THR A 15 -14.25 4.08 42.13
C THR A 15 -14.32 3.20 43.39
N GLN A 16 -14.93 2.01 43.31
CA GLN A 16 -15.01 1.08 44.45
C GLN A 16 -13.62 0.58 44.89
N ILE A 17 -12.80 0.16 43.92
CA ILE A 17 -11.44 -0.32 44.16
C ILE A 17 -10.58 0.79 44.75
N LEU A 18 -10.62 2.00 44.18
CA LEU A 18 -9.87 3.15 44.68
C LEU A 18 -10.31 3.54 46.10
N THR A 19 -11.61 3.51 46.39
CA THR A 19 -12.13 3.80 47.73
C THR A 19 -11.66 2.76 48.75
N LYS A 20 -11.71 1.47 48.40
CA LYS A 20 -11.27 0.37 49.26
C LYS A 20 -9.75 0.38 49.50
N LYS A 21 -8.96 0.63 48.45
CA LYS A 21 -7.49 0.71 48.54
C LYS A 21 -7.05 1.95 49.29
N SER A 22 -7.65 3.11 49.04
CA SER A 22 -7.30 4.35 49.76
C SER A 22 -7.54 4.23 51.26
N THR A 23 -8.67 3.64 51.68
CA THR A 23 -8.96 3.40 53.10
C THR A 23 -7.98 2.41 53.73
N SER A 24 -7.66 1.31 53.03
CA SER A 24 -6.66 0.33 53.49
C SER A 24 -5.27 0.95 53.67
N ILE A 25 -4.81 1.77 52.73
CA ILE A 25 -3.49 2.43 52.78
C ILE A 25 -3.43 3.44 53.94
N CYS A 26 -4.51 4.19 54.17
CA CYS A 26 -4.58 5.16 55.27
C CYS A 26 -4.65 4.48 56.65
N ASN A 27 -5.28 3.31 56.76
CA ASN A 27 -5.46 2.59 58.03
C ASN A 27 -4.25 1.71 58.42
N GLY A 28 -3.21 1.62 57.57
CA GLY A 28 -2.00 0.84 57.86
C GLY A 28 -1.17 1.44 59.00
N LYS A 29 -1.14 0.74 60.15
CA LYS A 29 -0.62 1.15 61.48
C LYS A 29 0.86 1.61 61.61
N ASN A 30 1.63 1.74 60.53
CA ASN A 30 3.04 2.19 60.61
C ASN A 30 3.18 3.69 60.30
N LEU A 31 2.83 4.52 61.28
CA LEU A 31 2.75 6.00 61.23
C LEU A 31 4.10 6.75 61.34
N LYS A 32 5.25 6.07 61.28
CA LYS A 32 6.55 6.75 61.42
C LYS A 32 7.21 7.03 60.06
N ALA A 33 7.15 8.30 59.66
CA ALA A 33 8.14 9.05 58.87
C ALA A 33 8.49 8.65 57.41
N LEU A 34 7.79 7.71 56.76
CA LEU A 34 8.02 7.41 55.34
C LEU A 34 7.00 8.11 54.45
N LYS A 35 7.43 9.08 53.63
CA LYS A 35 6.65 9.58 52.49
C LYS A 35 6.31 8.38 51.58
N ARG A 36 5.02 8.06 51.44
CA ARG A 36 4.56 6.92 50.63
C ARG A 36 4.17 7.43 49.24
N LEU A 37 4.73 6.84 48.19
CA LEU A 37 4.29 7.05 46.81
C LEU A 37 3.16 6.07 46.47
N VAL A 38 2.05 6.60 45.96
CA VAL A 38 0.92 5.86 45.40
C VAL A 38 0.84 6.18 43.91
N LEU A 39 0.95 5.15 43.09
CA LEU A 39 0.70 5.21 41.65
C LEU A 39 -0.69 4.67 41.37
N ILE A 40 -1.48 5.43 40.62
CA ILE A 40 -2.79 5.01 40.15
C ILE A 40 -2.77 5.04 38.64
N ASP A 41 -2.95 3.90 38.00
CA ASP A 41 -2.81 3.78 36.56
C ASP A 41 -4.18 3.73 35.86
N ASP A 42 -4.33 4.49 34.78
CA ASP A 42 -5.46 4.52 33.85
C ASP A 42 -6.84 4.82 34.46
N PHE A 43 -7.05 6.04 34.95
CA PHE A 43 -8.40 6.47 35.33
C PHE A 43 -9.39 6.39 34.14
N PRO A 44 -10.54 5.72 34.31
CA PRO A 44 -11.56 5.66 33.27
C PRO A 44 -12.36 6.97 33.18
N PRO A 45 -12.90 7.30 32.00
CA PRO A 45 -13.87 8.40 31.87
C PRO A 45 -15.04 8.17 32.82
N SER A 46 -15.37 9.19 33.60
CA SER A 46 -16.29 9.09 34.73
C SER A 46 -17.24 10.30 34.73
N ASP A 47 -18.48 10.10 35.18
CA ASP A 47 -19.42 11.20 35.39
C ASP A 47 -19.06 12.02 36.65
N GLU A 48 -19.72 13.17 36.83
CA GLU A 48 -19.53 14.05 37.99
C GLU A 48 -19.65 13.30 39.33
N TYR A 49 -20.55 12.33 39.42
CA TYR A 49 -20.80 11.56 40.63
C TYR A 49 -19.61 10.65 41.00
N PHE A 50 -19.06 9.92 40.02
CA PHE A 50 -17.89 9.08 40.22
C PHE A 50 -16.62 9.92 40.40
N VAL A 51 -16.45 10.99 39.62
CA VAL A 51 -15.32 11.93 39.76
C VAL A 51 -15.27 12.48 41.19
N ALA A 52 -16.37 12.98 41.73
CA ALA A 52 -16.41 13.51 43.10
C ALA A 52 -15.97 12.47 44.16
N ARG A 53 -16.27 11.19 43.95
CA ARG A 53 -15.84 10.09 44.84
C ARG A 53 -14.36 9.72 44.66
N GLN A 54 -13.87 9.75 43.43
CA GLN A 54 -12.47 9.52 43.11
C GLN A 54 -11.60 10.64 43.70
N VAL A 55 -11.99 11.90 43.54
CA VAL A 55 -11.33 13.09 44.12
C VAL A 55 -11.26 12.97 45.64
N LYS A 56 -12.36 12.57 46.32
CA LYS A 56 -12.36 12.33 47.76
C LYS A 56 -11.35 11.25 48.18
N SER A 57 -11.18 10.21 47.37
CA SER A 57 -10.22 9.13 47.65
C SER A 57 -8.77 9.60 47.44
N ILE A 58 -8.50 10.42 46.43
CA ILE A 58 -7.20 11.07 46.21
C ILE A 58 -6.88 12.04 47.34
N ALA A 59 -7.84 12.89 47.72
CA ALA A 59 -7.70 13.82 48.84
C ALA A 59 -7.39 13.09 50.14
N ARG A 60 -8.06 11.96 50.41
CA ARG A 60 -7.77 11.11 51.57
C ARG A 60 -6.32 10.62 51.59
N LEU A 61 -5.81 10.13 50.46
CA LEU A 61 -4.41 9.70 50.33
C LEU A 61 -3.42 10.84 50.58
N ARG A 62 -3.70 12.03 50.01
CA ARG A 62 -2.88 13.24 50.22
C ARG A 62 -2.87 13.69 51.67
N MET A 63 -4.05 13.69 52.33
CA MET A 63 -4.17 14.03 53.76
C MET A 63 -3.44 13.04 54.66
N ALA A 64 -3.28 11.79 54.24
CA ALA A 64 -2.46 10.79 54.93
C ALA A 64 -0.94 10.96 54.68
N GLY A 65 -0.50 12.04 54.01
CA GLY A 65 0.91 12.33 53.72
C GLY A 65 1.49 11.54 52.54
N CYS A 66 0.65 10.97 51.67
CA CYS A 66 1.11 10.26 50.48
C CYS A 66 1.37 11.24 49.32
N LEU A 67 2.42 10.96 48.54
CA LEU A 67 2.57 11.50 47.19
C LEU A 67 1.73 10.63 46.25
N VAL A 68 0.87 11.25 45.46
CA VAL A 68 -0.01 10.55 44.52
C VAL A 68 0.35 10.98 43.11
N ALA A 69 0.70 10.03 42.26
CA ALA A 69 0.85 10.24 40.83
C ALA A 69 -0.13 9.32 40.11
N PHE A 70 -0.75 9.82 39.05
CA PHE A 70 -1.74 9.06 38.32
C PHE A 70 -1.74 9.37 36.83
N SER A 71 -2.06 8.37 36.03
CA SER A 71 -2.29 8.49 34.59
C SER A 71 -3.79 8.48 34.31
N LEU A 72 -4.18 9.19 33.27
CA LEU A 72 -5.56 9.24 32.81
C LEU A 72 -5.60 9.50 31.31
N SER A 73 -6.63 8.97 30.67
CA SER A 73 -6.94 9.27 29.28
C SER A 73 -7.52 10.70 29.15
N PRO A 74 -7.30 11.42 28.03
CA PRO A 74 -7.84 12.77 27.82
C PRO A 74 -9.34 12.91 28.09
N GLU A 75 -10.11 11.84 27.87
CA GLU A 75 -11.55 11.78 28.14
C GLU A 75 -11.91 11.84 29.63
N ALA A 76 -10.98 11.51 30.52
CA ALA A 76 -11.13 11.59 31.98
C ALA A 76 -10.61 12.93 32.56
N ARG A 77 -10.34 13.94 31.71
CA ARG A 77 -9.77 15.23 32.12
C ARG A 77 -10.57 15.98 33.18
N GLN A 78 -11.89 15.74 33.27
CA GLN A 78 -12.74 16.29 34.33
C GLN A 78 -12.20 15.99 35.74
N LEU A 79 -11.50 14.86 35.94
CA LEU A 79 -10.85 14.56 37.21
C LEU A 79 -9.76 15.58 37.57
N ILE A 80 -9.01 16.08 36.58
CA ILE A 80 -7.96 17.09 36.79
C ILE A 80 -8.58 18.40 37.27
N ASP A 81 -9.71 18.79 36.68
CA ASP A 81 -10.38 20.06 36.98
C ASP A 81 -10.88 20.11 38.44
N GLU A 82 -11.25 18.95 39.00
CA GLU A 82 -11.78 18.82 40.37
C GLU A 82 -10.71 18.55 41.45
N VAL A 83 -9.52 18.07 41.08
CA VAL A 83 -8.44 17.83 42.06
C VAL A 83 -7.65 19.12 42.27
N PRO A 84 -7.56 19.64 43.51
CA PRO A 84 -6.86 20.90 43.76
C PRO A 84 -5.33 20.74 43.65
N SER A 85 -4.65 21.72 43.05
CA SER A 85 -3.18 21.80 42.99
C SER A 85 -2.51 20.57 42.34
N VAL A 86 -2.99 20.14 41.18
CA VAL A 86 -2.36 19.08 40.36
C VAL A 86 -1.32 19.69 39.42
N TYR A 87 -0.16 19.04 39.33
CA TYR A 87 0.80 19.31 38.27
C TYR A 87 0.56 18.30 37.15
N VAL A 88 0.25 18.81 35.95
CA VAL A 88 -0.11 17.99 34.78
C VAL A 88 1.06 17.96 33.81
N LEU A 89 1.52 16.75 33.46
CA LEU A 89 2.44 16.52 32.36
C LEU A 89 1.60 16.16 31.13
N GLY A 90 1.60 17.04 30.13
CA GLY A 90 0.84 16.85 28.90
C GLY A 90 1.68 16.22 27.79
N LYS A 91 1.17 16.28 26.56
CA LYS A 91 1.86 15.75 25.36
C LYS A 91 3.30 16.26 25.28
N ASN A 92 3.52 17.57 25.33
CA ASN A 92 4.84 18.16 25.07
C ASN A 92 5.90 17.70 26.07
N GLU A 93 5.51 17.42 27.31
CA GLU A 93 6.40 16.91 28.35
C GLU A 93 6.62 15.40 28.26
N LEU A 94 5.70 14.66 27.63
CA LEU A 94 5.76 13.20 27.49
C LEU A 94 6.40 12.74 26.17
N LEU A 95 6.47 13.62 25.17
CA LEU A 95 7.19 13.32 23.93
C LEU A 95 8.69 13.24 24.19
N THR A 96 9.32 12.21 23.62
CA THR A 96 10.76 11.95 23.80
C THR A 96 11.50 12.03 22.48
N PHE A 97 12.76 12.42 22.55
CA PHE A 97 13.70 12.26 21.44
C PHE A 97 14.42 10.92 21.55
N MET A 98 14.95 10.42 20.43
CA MET A 98 15.70 9.18 20.42
C MET A 98 17.01 9.34 21.22
N PRO A 99 17.24 8.54 22.28
CA PRO A 99 18.44 8.67 23.07
C PRO A 99 19.67 8.23 22.27
N GLY A 100 20.73 9.04 22.32
CA GLY A 100 21.97 8.77 21.61
C GLY A 100 21.92 9.03 20.10
N ILE A 101 20.87 9.70 19.61
CA ILE A 101 20.84 10.19 18.22
C ILE A 101 21.99 11.17 17.99
N ASP A 102 22.58 11.12 16.80
CA ASP A 102 23.43 12.20 16.34
C ASP A 102 22.53 13.45 16.21
N ASN A 103 22.88 14.54 16.90
CA ASN A 103 22.08 15.78 16.87
C ASN A 103 22.16 16.50 15.51
N SER A 104 22.41 15.77 14.42
CA SER A 104 22.28 16.28 13.06
C SER A 104 20.81 16.58 12.78
N GLU A 105 20.57 17.66 12.06
CA GLU A 105 19.21 18.09 11.71
C GLU A 105 18.45 16.99 10.97
N GLN A 106 19.13 16.30 10.05
CA GLN A 106 18.52 15.25 9.23
C GLN A 106 18.09 14.03 10.06
N SER A 107 18.91 13.58 11.01
CA SER A 107 18.56 12.46 11.89
C SER A 107 17.38 12.80 12.80
N VAL A 108 17.38 14.01 13.39
CA VAL A 108 16.26 14.49 14.22
C VAL A 108 14.97 14.58 13.41
N LEU A 109 15.02 15.14 12.20
CA LEU A 109 13.87 15.24 11.30
C LEU A 109 13.33 13.86 10.90
N ASN A 110 14.21 12.91 10.56
CA ASN A 110 13.82 11.54 10.22
C ASN A 110 13.14 10.84 11.40
N SER A 111 13.72 10.94 12.60
CA SER A 111 13.16 10.37 13.83
C SER A 111 11.78 10.96 14.14
N MET A 112 11.65 12.29 14.07
CA MET A 112 10.38 12.98 14.33
C MET A 112 9.32 12.69 13.27
N ARG A 113 9.71 12.50 12.01
CA ARG A 113 8.78 12.13 10.93
C ARG A 113 8.14 10.77 11.16
N LEU A 114 8.90 9.81 11.68
CA LEU A 114 8.42 8.44 11.95
C LEU A 114 7.69 8.34 13.29
N THR A 115 8.21 8.99 14.33
CA THR A 115 7.76 8.74 15.70
C THR A 115 6.90 9.86 16.26
N ARG A 116 7.09 11.09 15.79
CA ARG A 116 6.61 12.33 16.43
C ARG A 116 6.90 12.41 17.92
N GLY A 117 7.96 11.74 18.36
CA GLY A 117 8.36 11.64 19.76
C GLY A 117 7.50 10.71 20.61
N ILE A 118 6.59 9.92 20.02
CA ILE A 118 5.81 8.93 20.78
C ILE A 118 6.79 7.88 21.34
N PRO A 119 6.91 7.73 22.67
CA PRO A 119 7.96 6.90 23.27
C PRO A 119 8.00 5.47 22.74
N THR A 120 6.85 4.79 22.61
CA THR A 120 6.76 3.43 22.07
C THR A 120 7.34 3.32 20.65
N LEU A 121 7.19 4.35 19.84
CA LEU A 121 7.74 4.39 18.48
C LEU A 121 9.23 4.76 18.49
N VAL A 122 9.64 5.67 19.37
CA VAL A 122 11.05 6.07 19.51
C VAL A 122 11.90 4.88 19.96
N TYR A 123 11.46 4.15 20.98
CA TYR A 123 12.22 3.02 21.53
C TYR A 123 12.15 1.75 20.68
N SER A 124 11.28 1.70 19.67
CA SER A 124 11.21 0.56 18.73
C SER A 124 12.12 0.70 17.51
N LEU A 125 12.71 1.89 17.31
CA LEU A 125 13.75 2.14 16.31
C LEU A 125 15.15 1.89 16.89
N PRO A 126 16.05 1.19 16.17
CA PRO A 126 17.43 1.06 16.57
C PRO A 126 18.14 2.41 16.42
N VAL A 127 19.09 2.70 17.31
CA VAL A 127 19.83 3.98 17.35
C VAL A 127 20.52 4.29 16.00
N THR A 128 20.97 3.25 15.29
CA THR A 128 21.63 3.37 13.97
C THR A 128 20.66 3.59 12.79
N PHE A 129 19.34 3.60 13.04
CA PHE A 129 18.34 3.72 11.97
C PHE A 129 18.28 5.13 11.37
N CYS A 130 18.55 6.16 12.16
CA CYS A 130 18.41 7.55 11.72
C CYS A 130 19.34 7.93 10.56
N GLU A 131 20.40 7.14 10.35
CA GLU A 131 21.38 7.28 9.27
C GLU A 131 20.96 6.60 7.94
N ARG A 132 20.02 5.64 7.97
CA ARG A 132 19.76 4.71 6.84
C ARG A 132 18.51 5.00 5.99
N GLY A 133 17.72 6.02 6.34
CA GLY A 133 16.51 6.38 5.59
C GLY A 133 15.36 5.34 5.67
N ASP A 134 14.27 5.56 4.93
CA ASP A 134 12.99 4.83 5.06
C ASP A 134 12.98 3.38 4.53
N VAL A 135 14.09 2.88 3.99
CA VAL A 135 14.05 1.72 3.10
C VAL A 135 13.86 0.39 3.86
N ASP A 136 14.28 0.30 5.13
CA ASP A 136 14.18 -0.93 5.94
C ASP A 136 13.67 -0.69 7.36
N VAL A 137 12.45 -0.20 7.48
CA VAL A 137 11.83 0.03 8.79
C VAL A 137 11.72 -1.30 9.58
N PRO A 138 12.25 -1.38 10.82
CA PRO A 138 12.23 -2.62 11.60
C PRO A 138 10.83 -3.14 11.89
N ILE A 139 10.68 -4.47 11.92
CA ILE A 139 9.41 -5.14 12.28
C ILE A 139 8.93 -4.69 13.66
N THR A 140 9.83 -4.49 14.62
CA THR A 140 9.52 -3.97 15.98
C THR A 140 8.84 -2.61 15.96
N TYR A 141 9.23 -1.74 15.02
CA TYR A 141 8.59 -0.46 14.83
C TYR A 141 7.22 -0.63 14.16
N LEU A 142 7.11 -1.48 13.15
CA LEU A 142 5.84 -1.70 12.44
C LEU A 142 4.76 -2.26 13.38
N THR A 143 5.11 -3.19 14.26
CA THR A 143 4.20 -3.72 15.29
C THR A 143 3.83 -2.66 16.31
N SER A 144 4.80 -1.86 16.77
CA SER A 144 4.54 -0.74 17.69
C SER A 144 3.62 0.31 17.07
N LEU A 145 3.82 0.65 15.79
CA LEU A 145 2.99 1.57 15.04
C LEU A 145 1.55 1.07 14.91
N ALA A 146 1.37 -0.23 14.66
CA ALA A 146 0.06 -0.84 14.67
C ALA A 146 -0.61 -0.75 16.05
N CYS A 147 0.09 -1.08 17.14
CA CYS A 147 -0.47 -0.97 18.49
C CYS A 147 -0.89 0.47 18.82
N VAL A 148 -0.05 1.46 18.50
CA VAL A 148 -0.38 2.88 18.68
C VAL A 148 -1.62 3.25 17.85
N ALA A 149 -1.69 2.82 16.59
CA ALA A 149 -2.85 3.10 15.73
C ALA A 149 -4.16 2.53 16.28
N SER A 150 -4.16 1.30 16.83
CA SER A 150 -5.34 0.72 17.49
C SER A 150 -5.76 1.55 18.70
N TYR A 151 -4.81 1.94 19.57
CA TYR A 151 -5.10 2.74 20.76
C TYR A 151 -5.68 4.13 20.44
N MET A 152 -5.38 4.69 19.27
CA MET A 152 -5.95 5.96 18.83
C MET A 152 -7.45 5.89 18.50
N LEU A 153 -8.00 4.69 18.30
CA LEU A 153 -9.40 4.42 17.96
C LEU A 153 -10.14 3.65 19.07
N ARG A 154 -9.66 3.76 20.32
CA ARG A 154 -10.25 3.12 21.50
C ARG A 154 -11.73 3.47 21.69
N SER A 155 -12.47 2.55 22.31
CA SER A 155 -13.92 2.65 22.51
C SER A 155 -14.37 3.69 23.55
N THR A 156 -13.46 4.27 24.33
CA THR A 156 -13.76 5.30 25.34
C THR A 156 -14.04 6.67 24.72
N LEU A 157 -13.68 6.87 23.45
CA LEU A 157 -13.84 8.13 22.76
C LEU A 157 -15.32 8.45 22.48
N GLY A 158 -15.66 9.73 22.57
CA GLY A 158 -16.96 10.23 22.10
C GLY A 158 -17.16 9.96 20.61
N ILE A 159 -18.41 9.75 20.18
CA ILE A 159 -18.75 9.33 18.81
C ILE A 159 -18.19 10.30 17.75
N GLU A 160 -18.29 11.62 17.99
CA GLU A 160 -17.84 12.63 17.01
C GLU A 160 -16.30 12.68 16.90
N GLU A 161 -15.59 12.58 18.03
CA GLU A 161 -14.13 12.50 18.02
C GLU A 161 -13.65 11.21 17.36
N LEU A 162 -14.29 10.08 17.67
CA LEU A 162 -13.98 8.78 17.08
C LEU A 162 -14.19 8.80 15.56
N ARG A 163 -15.24 9.46 15.06
CA ARG A 163 -15.47 9.66 13.63
C ARG A 163 -14.36 10.46 12.95
N LEU A 164 -13.93 11.57 13.56
CA LEU A 164 -12.84 12.39 13.02
C LEU A 164 -11.52 11.60 12.98
N ARG A 165 -11.18 10.92 14.07
CA ARG A 165 -9.99 10.08 14.17
C ARG A 165 -10.02 8.91 13.18
N LEU A 166 -11.17 8.24 13.03
CA LEU A 166 -11.35 7.19 12.03
C LEU A 166 -11.20 7.75 10.61
N GLY A 167 -11.80 8.90 10.31
CA GLY A 167 -11.64 9.57 9.02
C GLY A 167 -10.18 9.88 8.68
N MET A 168 -9.43 10.43 9.64
CA MET A 168 -7.99 10.66 9.48
C MET A 168 -7.21 9.34 9.32
N MET A 169 -7.59 8.27 10.02
CA MET A 169 -6.95 6.95 9.89
C MET A 169 -7.15 6.34 8.49
N LEU A 170 -8.36 6.45 7.95
CA LEU A 170 -8.73 5.92 6.63
C LEU A 170 -8.11 6.75 5.50
N LEU A 171 -8.06 8.08 5.61
CA LEU A 171 -7.44 8.94 4.60
C LEU A 171 -5.90 8.95 4.70
N GLY A 172 -5.35 8.83 5.90
CA GLY A 172 -3.92 8.96 6.17
C GLY A 172 -3.41 10.40 6.09
N VAL A 173 -3.75 11.18 5.05
CA VAL A 173 -3.32 12.58 4.90
C VAL A 173 -4.42 13.41 4.24
N GLY A 174 -4.55 14.68 4.62
CA GLY A 174 -5.56 15.55 4.03
C GLY A 174 -5.67 16.92 4.69
N SER A 175 -6.69 17.66 4.27
CA SER A 175 -7.13 18.93 4.84
C SER A 175 -8.36 18.75 5.73
N PHE A 176 -8.75 19.81 6.43
CA PHE A 176 -10.02 19.82 7.19
C PHE A 176 -11.25 19.83 6.28
N ASP A 177 -11.12 20.32 5.04
CA ASP A 177 -12.21 20.25 4.04
C ASP A 177 -12.46 18.80 3.62
N ASP A 178 -11.39 18.01 3.52
CA ASP A 178 -11.48 16.58 3.22
C ASP A 178 -12.20 15.81 4.32
N LEU A 179 -11.85 16.08 5.58
CA LEU A 179 -12.58 15.56 6.74
C LEU A 179 -14.04 16.01 6.72
N SER A 180 -14.28 17.26 6.33
CA SER A 180 -15.64 17.79 6.26
C SER A 180 -16.50 17.06 5.21
N ARG A 181 -15.91 16.64 4.10
CA ARG A 181 -16.58 15.84 3.06
C ARG A 181 -16.98 14.45 3.58
N ILE A 182 -16.09 13.79 4.32
CA ILE A 182 -16.31 12.40 4.77
C ILE A 182 -17.09 12.30 6.09
N CYS A 183 -16.78 13.13 7.08
CA CYS A 183 -17.36 13.09 8.42
C CYS A 183 -18.59 14.00 8.58
N GLY A 184 -18.80 14.96 7.68
CA GLY A 184 -19.71 16.09 7.92
C GLY A 184 -18.97 17.25 8.60
N GLN A 185 -19.67 18.23 9.16
CA GLN A 185 -19.05 19.42 9.76
C GLN A 185 -17.94 19.03 10.76
N ALA A 186 -16.68 19.33 10.42
CA ALA A 186 -15.55 19.05 11.27
C ALA A 186 -15.43 20.15 12.34
N ASP A 187 -15.72 19.80 13.59
CA ASP A 187 -15.61 20.72 14.71
C ASP A 187 -14.13 21.05 15.01
N LEU A 188 -13.81 22.34 14.99
CA LEU A 188 -12.47 22.83 15.29
C LEU A 188 -12.07 22.58 16.75
N GLU A 189 -13.03 22.49 17.68
CA GLU A 189 -12.72 22.19 19.08
C GLU A 189 -12.17 20.77 19.24
N TYR A 190 -12.80 19.79 18.57
CA TYR A 190 -12.28 18.42 18.57
C TYR A 190 -10.93 18.31 17.85
N LEU A 191 -10.74 19.02 16.74
CA LEU A 191 -9.45 19.01 16.03
C LEU A 191 -8.32 19.64 16.85
N ALA A 192 -8.60 20.73 17.58
CA ALA A 192 -7.65 21.33 18.51
C ALA A 192 -7.31 20.39 19.68
N LYS A 193 -8.30 19.66 20.23
CA LYS A 193 -8.06 18.62 21.24
C LYS A 193 -7.19 17.49 20.69
N ILE A 194 -7.47 17.02 19.47
CA ILE A 194 -6.66 15.97 18.82
C ILE A 194 -5.22 16.45 18.57
N GLU A 195 -5.01 17.71 18.16
CA GLU A 195 -3.67 18.29 18.04
C GLU A 195 -2.91 18.28 19.36
N GLN A 196 -3.59 18.59 20.48
CA GLN A 196 -3.02 18.61 21.82
C GLN A 196 -2.74 17.21 22.39
N ASP A 197 -3.61 16.22 22.11
CA ASP A 197 -3.61 14.96 22.85
C ASP A 197 -3.12 13.75 22.01
N ALA A 198 -3.14 13.85 20.68
CA ALA A 198 -2.91 12.72 19.79
C ALA A 198 -1.89 13.04 18.66
N PRO A 199 -0.58 13.06 18.98
CA PRO A 199 0.50 13.30 18.00
C PRO A 199 0.44 12.40 16.76
N PHE A 200 -0.13 11.20 16.89
CA PHE A 200 -0.27 10.23 15.81
C PHE A 200 -0.93 10.82 14.55
N PHE A 201 -1.93 11.70 14.71
CA PHE A 201 -2.70 12.27 13.59
C PHE A 201 -2.05 13.50 12.93
N GLY A 202 -1.07 14.14 13.59
CA GLY A 202 -0.32 15.27 13.01
C GLY A 202 -1.23 16.39 12.56
N VAL A 203 -2.26 16.66 13.35
CA VAL A 203 -3.19 17.74 13.11
C VAL A 203 -2.46 19.06 13.33
N HIS A 204 -2.65 19.98 12.39
CA HIS A 204 -2.15 21.34 12.45
C HIS A 204 -3.32 22.29 12.18
N VAL A 205 -3.90 22.86 13.25
CA VAL A 205 -5.09 23.71 13.14
C VAL A 205 -4.83 24.97 12.32
N GLU A 206 -3.63 25.56 12.44
CA GLU A 206 -3.25 26.77 11.69
C GLU A 206 -3.26 26.56 10.17
N THR A 207 -2.69 25.44 9.71
CA THR A 207 -2.64 25.11 8.27
C THR A 207 -3.86 24.35 7.79
N ARG A 208 -4.75 23.94 8.71
CA ARG A 208 -5.95 23.12 8.47
C ARG A 208 -5.63 21.81 7.75
N ARG A 209 -4.56 21.14 8.18
CA ARG A 209 -4.11 19.86 7.62
C ARG A 209 -3.89 18.81 8.70
N PHE A 210 -3.87 17.56 8.27
CA PHE A 210 -3.45 16.43 9.07
C PHE A 210 -2.59 15.48 8.23
N SER A 211 -1.73 14.73 8.90
CA SER A 211 -0.94 13.66 8.31
C SER A 211 -0.72 12.61 9.39
N CYS A 212 -1.14 11.38 9.17
CA CYS A 212 -0.99 10.32 10.15
C CYS A 212 0.40 9.66 10.02
N LEU A 213 0.90 9.08 11.11
CA LEU A 213 2.20 8.41 11.08
C LEU A 213 2.26 7.20 10.12
N HIS A 214 1.12 6.55 9.86
CA HIS A 214 1.03 5.43 8.93
C HIS A 214 0.82 5.83 7.46
N THR A 215 0.87 7.12 7.09
CA THR A 215 0.63 7.55 5.69
C THR A 215 1.55 6.82 4.70
N THR A 216 2.84 6.68 5.03
CA THR A 216 3.83 6.04 4.16
C THR A 216 3.79 4.50 4.21
N ARG A 217 3.26 3.93 5.30
CA ARG A 217 3.18 2.49 5.57
C ARG A 217 1.83 2.13 6.13
N PHE A 218 0.77 2.32 5.33
CA PHE A 218 -0.59 2.03 5.78
C PHE A 218 -0.86 0.52 5.89
N ASP A 219 -0.01 -0.30 5.30
CA ASP A 219 -0.03 -1.76 5.39
C ASP A 219 0.05 -2.26 6.84
N VAL A 220 0.61 -1.47 7.76
CA VAL A 220 0.60 -1.77 9.20
C VAL A 220 -0.80 -1.84 9.80
N LEU A 221 -1.79 -1.22 9.16
CA LEU A 221 -3.18 -1.33 9.63
C LEU A 221 -3.75 -2.74 9.43
N ASN A 222 -3.11 -3.60 8.63
CA ASN A 222 -3.50 -5.01 8.51
C ASN A 222 -3.34 -5.78 9.83
N PHE A 223 -2.42 -5.38 10.72
CA PHE A 223 -2.25 -6.01 12.04
C PHE A 223 -3.53 -5.90 12.89
N ASN A 224 -4.29 -4.80 12.74
CA ASN A 224 -5.52 -4.55 13.48
C ASN A 224 -6.77 -4.64 12.59
N LYS A 225 -6.69 -5.39 11.49
CA LYS A 225 -7.74 -5.40 10.46
C LYS A 225 -9.11 -5.77 11.03
N GLN A 226 -9.18 -6.74 11.95
CA GLN A 226 -10.46 -7.19 12.52
C GLN A 226 -11.15 -6.09 13.36
N GLU A 227 -10.39 -5.38 14.18
CA GLU A 227 -10.91 -4.25 14.98
C GLU A 227 -11.37 -3.11 14.08
N LEU A 228 -10.59 -2.80 13.04
CA LEU A 228 -10.93 -1.80 12.04
C LEU A 228 -12.20 -2.19 11.25
N VAL A 229 -12.35 -3.45 10.85
CA VAL A 229 -13.57 -3.95 10.18
C VAL A 229 -14.78 -3.75 11.10
N ALA A 230 -14.68 -4.11 12.38
CA ALA A 230 -15.79 -3.93 13.32
C ALA A 230 -16.16 -2.46 13.53
N LEU A 231 -15.17 -1.57 13.55
CA LEU A 231 -15.38 -0.13 13.70
C LEU A 231 -15.94 0.51 12.43
N VAL A 232 -15.39 0.16 11.27
CA VAL A 232 -15.84 0.61 9.95
C VAL A 232 -17.26 0.13 9.68
N GLY A 233 -17.63 -1.09 10.08
CA GLY A 233 -19.00 -1.60 9.99
C GLY A 233 -20.02 -0.77 10.78
N LYS A 234 -19.61 -0.04 11.83
CA LYS A 234 -20.48 0.91 12.54
C LYS A 234 -20.57 2.28 11.86
N HIS A 235 -19.65 2.56 10.93
CA HIS A 235 -19.46 3.85 10.28
C HIS A 235 -19.32 3.72 8.75
N GLU A 236 -20.06 2.81 8.13
CA GLU A 236 -19.90 2.41 6.71
C GLU A 236 -19.99 3.61 5.75
N LYS A 237 -20.95 4.52 5.97
CA LYS A 237 -21.10 5.74 5.16
C LYS A 237 -19.84 6.62 5.14
N LEU A 238 -19.12 6.69 6.25
CA LEU A 238 -17.87 7.44 6.34
C LEU A 238 -16.79 6.75 5.48
N ALA A 239 -16.70 5.42 5.57
CA ALA A 239 -15.73 4.66 4.79
C ALA A 239 -16.03 4.68 3.28
N LEU A 240 -17.30 4.59 2.86
CA LEU A 240 -17.71 4.77 1.46
C LEU A 240 -17.30 6.14 0.91
N LYS A 241 -17.52 7.22 1.67
CA LYS A 241 -17.08 8.56 1.30
C LYS A 241 -15.55 8.69 1.26
N ALA A 242 -14.84 8.00 2.17
CA ALA A 242 -13.39 7.95 2.16
C ALA A 242 -12.86 7.23 0.91
N ILE A 243 -13.47 6.12 0.50
CA ILE A 243 -13.13 5.41 -0.75
C ILE A 243 -13.29 6.34 -1.96
N ALA A 244 -14.44 7.01 -2.08
CA ALA A 244 -14.69 7.95 -3.18
C ALA A 244 -13.64 9.06 -3.23
N LEU A 245 -13.33 9.68 -2.08
CA LEU A 245 -12.32 10.73 -1.99
C LEU A 245 -10.91 10.24 -2.31
N LEU A 246 -10.56 9.00 -1.95
CA LEU A 246 -9.26 8.41 -2.28
C LEU A 246 -9.15 8.11 -3.78
N ILE A 247 -10.25 7.67 -4.42
CA ILE A 247 -10.33 7.48 -5.87
C ILE A 247 -10.18 8.82 -6.60
N ASP A 248 -10.88 9.87 -6.15
CA ASP A 248 -10.76 11.22 -6.72
C ASP A 248 -9.33 11.78 -6.66
N ARG A 249 -8.50 11.26 -5.74
CA ARG A 249 -7.08 11.61 -5.57
C ARG A 249 -6.12 10.64 -6.25
N GLU A 250 -6.63 9.63 -6.93
CA GLU A 250 -5.86 8.56 -7.55
C GLU A 250 -5.03 7.73 -6.54
N ASP A 251 -5.40 7.71 -5.25
CA ASP A 251 -4.78 6.86 -4.23
C ASP A 251 -5.48 5.49 -4.16
N PHE A 252 -5.35 4.74 -5.25
CA PHE A 252 -5.96 3.41 -5.39
C PHE A 252 -5.42 2.40 -4.38
N SER A 253 -4.19 2.58 -3.91
CA SER A 253 -3.59 1.71 -2.90
C SER A 253 -4.30 1.81 -1.56
N LYS A 254 -4.53 3.03 -1.09
CA LYS A 254 -5.27 3.24 0.14
C LYS A 254 -6.75 2.93 -0.06
N ALA A 255 -7.34 3.28 -1.21
CA ALA A 255 -8.74 2.98 -1.52
C ALA A 255 -9.00 1.46 -1.48
N ALA A 256 -8.13 0.65 -2.07
CA ALA A 256 -8.24 -0.81 -2.06
C ALA A 256 -8.22 -1.37 -0.63
N PHE A 257 -7.33 -0.85 0.23
CA PHE A 257 -7.29 -1.23 1.64
C PHE A 257 -8.61 -0.91 2.34
N VAL A 258 -9.13 0.31 2.18
CA VAL A 258 -10.39 0.73 2.82
C VAL A 258 -11.58 -0.07 2.29
N SER A 259 -11.65 -0.34 0.98
CA SER A 259 -12.66 -1.22 0.38
C SER A 259 -12.63 -2.62 1.00
N SER A 260 -11.45 -3.15 1.35
CA SER A 260 -11.33 -4.45 2.00
C SER A 260 -11.85 -4.51 3.45
N LEU A 261 -12.17 -3.36 4.06
CA LEU A 261 -12.74 -3.27 5.40
C LEU A 261 -14.27 -3.34 5.42
N ILE A 262 -14.91 -3.11 4.27
CA ILE A 262 -16.37 -3.09 4.11
C ILE A 262 -16.80 -4.34 3.34
N ARG A 263 -17.94 -4.93 3.72
CA ARG A 263 -18.53 -6.09 3.01
C ARG A 263 -19.93 -5.75 2.49
N GLU A 264 -20.03 -4.65 1.76
CA GLU A 264 -21.29 -4.17 1.18
C GLU A 264 -21.25 -4.22 -0.34
N GLU A 265 -22.42 -4.50 -0.94
CA GLU A 265 -22.61 -4.50 -2.39
C GLU A 265 -22.24 -3.15 -3.03
N ILE A 266 -22.54 -2.04 -2.36
CA ILE A 266 -22.20 -0.69 -2.81
C ILE A 266 -20.69 -0.51 -2.97
N THR A 267 -19.89 -1.08 -2.06
CA THR A 267 -18.42 -1.02 -2.14
C THR A 267 -17.93 -1.74 -3.40
N TRP A 268 -18.53 -2.91 -3.69
CA TRP A 268 -18.20 -3.67 -4.89
C TRP A 268 -18.57 -2.92 -6.17
N GLU A 269 -19.72 -2.26 -6.21
CA GLU A 269 -20.11 -1.45 -7.38
C GLU A 269 -19.18 -0.24 -7.60
N ILE A 270 -18.69 0.40 -6.52
CA ILE A 270 -17.67 1.46 -6.62
C ILE A 270 -16.35 0.89 -7.18
N VAL A 271 -15.88 -0.24 -6.65
CA VAL A 271 -14.66 -0.91 -7.16
C VAL A 271 -14.80 -1.28 -8.64
N LEU A 272 -15.96 -1.80 -9.05
CA LEU A 272 -16.21 -2.17 -10.44
C LEU A 272 -16.32 -0.96 -11.38
N SER A 273 -16.82 0.18 -10.89
CA SER A 273 -16.88 1.42 -11.65
C SER A 273 -15.50 1.99 -11.99
N HIS A 274 -14.50 1.69 -11.17
CA HIS A 274 -13.09 2.07 -11.35
C HIS A 274 -12.17 0.85 -11.55
N ALA A 275 -12.70 -0.24 -12.11
CA ALA A 275 -12.00 -1.52 -12.20
C ALA A 275 -10.67 -1.41 -12.95
N THR A 276 -10.60 -0.56 -13.98
CA THR A 276 -9.40 -0.36 -14.81
C THR A 276 -8.25 0.25 -14.02
N GLU A 277 -8.54 1.22 -13.18
CA GLU A 277 -7.58 1.93 -12.36
C GLU A 277 -7.12 1.08 -11.17
N PHE A 278 -8.03 0.34 -10.54
CA PHE A 278 -7.66 -0.65 -9.51
C PHE A 278 -6.78 -1.76 -10.07
N VAL A 279 -7.11 -2.27 -11.26
CA VAL A 279 -6.28 -3.28 -11.95
C VAL A 279 -4.92 -2.70 -12.31
N ASP A 280 -4.84 -1.50 -12.91
CA ASP A 280 -3.55 -0.87 -13.22
C ASP A 280 -2.72 -0.60 -11.95
N ALA A 281 -3.35 -0.27 -10.83
CA ALA A 281 -2.69 -0.13 -9.53
C ALA A 281 -2.26 -1.47 -8.89
N GLY A 282 -2.63 -2.62 -9.50
CA GLY A 282 -2.20 -3.95 -9.09
C GLY A 282 -3.19 -4.73 -8.21
N TYR A 283 -4.40 -4.21 -7.99
CA TYR A 283 -5.46 -4.82 -7.16
C TYR A 283 -6.44 -5.65 -8.01
N ILE A 284 -5.93 -6.68 -8.67
CA ILE A 284 -6.68 -7.54 -9.58
C ILE A 284 -7.63 -8.46 -8.82
N GLU A 285 -7.17 -9.05 -7.71
CA GLU A 285 -7.95 -9.91 -6.83
C GLU A 285 -9.12 -9.16 -6.20
N LEU A 286 -8.93 -7.88 -5.86
CA LEU A 286 -10.01 -7.04 -5.35
C LEU A 286 -11.15 -6.90 -6.38
N VAL A 287 -10.80 -6.65 -7.65
CA VAL A 287 -11.77 -6.54 -8.74
C VAL A 287 -12.40 -7.91 -9.03
N ASP A 288 -11.65 -9.00 -8.96
CA ASP A 288 -12.20 -10.35 -9.13
C ASP A 288 -13.19 -10.71 -8.02
N ASN A 289 -12.86 -10.37 -6.77
CA ASN A 289 -13.74 -10.52 -5.62
C ASN A 289 -15.01 -9.67 -5.75
N ALA A 290 -14.90 -8.44 -6.25
CA ALA A 290 -16.06 -7.58 -6.53
C ALA A 290 -16.96 -8.16 -7.64
N LEU A 291 -16.35 -8.71 -8.70
CA LEU A 291 -17.07 -9.38 -9.78
C LEU A 291 -17.81 -10.63 -9.26
N THR A 292 -17.16 -11.41 -8.40
CA THR A 292 -17.75 -12.63 -7.84
C THR A 292 -18.89 -12.35 -6.88
N ALA A 293 -18.77 -11.29 -6.07
CA ALA A 293 -19.80 -10.87 -5.13
C ALA A 293 -21.07 -10.29 -5.79
N THR A 294 -20.95 -9.68 -6.98
CA THR A 294 -22.05 -8.97 -7.68
C THR A 294 -22.64 -9.75 -8.85
N HIS A 295 -22.45 -11.07 -8.87
CA HIS A 295 -22.78 -11.98 -9.99
C HIS A 295 -24.28 -12.13 -10.35
N SER A 296 -25.20 -11.41 -9.70
CA SER A 296 -26.65 -11.56 -9.93
C SER A 296 -27.14 -11.16 -11.32
N ASP A 297 -26.46 -10.26 -12.06
CA ASP A 297 -27.01 -9.71 -13.32
C ASP A 297 -26.00 -9.62 -14.48
N CYS A 298 -25.82 -10.70 -15.26
CA CYS A 298 -24.96 -10.66 -16.46
C CYS A 298 -25.54 -11.41 -17.67
N THR A 299 -26.72 -11.00 -18.12
CA THR A 299 -27.41 -11.58 -19.29
C THR A 299 -26.78 -11.19 -20.64
N LEU A 300 -26.15 -10.01 -20.77
CA LEU A 300 -25.62 -9.49 -22.05
C LEU A 300 -24.15 -9.81 -22.29
N GLU A 301 -23.74 -10.15 -23.52
CA GLU A 301 -22.35 -10.51 -23.87
C GLU A 301 -21.33 -9.35 -23.77
N ASN A 302 -21.80 -8.09 -23.77
CA ASN A 302 -21.00 -6.85 -23.76
C ASN A 302 -21.28 -5.96 -22.53
N SER A 303 -21.66 -6.55 -21.39
CA SER A 303 -21.77 -5.78 -20.14
C SER A 303 -20.39 -5.35 -19.63
N SER A 304 -20.31 -4.20 -18.96
CA SER A 304 -19.10 -3.71 -18.27
C SER A 304 -18.49 -4.77 -17.35
N LYS A 305 -19.33 -5.49 -16.60
CA LYS A 305 -18.90 -6.60 -15.73
C LYS A 305 -18.23 -7.74 -16.49
N LYS A 306 -18.73 -8.14 -17.68
CA LYS A 306 -18.06 -9.15 -18.52
C LYS A 306 -16.75 -8.65 -19.11
N ALA A 307 -16.67 -7.38 -19.49
CA ALA A 307 -15.43 -6.77 -19.98
C ALA A 307 -14.36 -6.72 -18.87
N ALA A 308 -14.74 -6.29 -17.66
CA ALA A 308 -13.87 -6.33 -16.49
C ALA A 308 -13.42 -7.76 -16.14
N LYS A 309 -14.29 -8.77 -16.24
CA LYS A 309 -13.89 -10.17 -16.03
C LYS A 309 -12.88 -10.65 -17.06
N ARG A 310 -13.05 -10.31 -18.34
CA ARG A 310 -12.05 -10.63 -19.39
C ARG A 310 -10.70 -9.98 -19.11
N MET A 311 -10.70 -8.74 -18.65
CA MET A 311 -9.48 -8.02 -18.25
C MET A 311 -8.75 -8.72 -17.11
N VAL A 312 -9.46 -9.11 -16.04
CA VAL A 312 -8.90 -9.88 -14.92
C VAL A 312 -8.35 -11.23 -15.38
N ASP A 313 -9.13 -11.98 -16.17
CA ASP A 313 -8.70 -13.29 -16.69
C ASP A 313 -7.45 -13.18 -17.58
N ALA A 314 -7.34 -12.12 -18.37
CA ALA A 314 -6.20 -11.87 -19.25
C ALA A 314 -4.89 -11.63 -18.47
N LEU A 315 -4.97 -11.02 -17.28
CA LEU A 315 -3.80 -10.69 -16.46
C LEU A 315 -3.41 -11.78 -15.45
N THR A 316 -4.34 -12.64 -15.04
CA THR A 316 -4.09 -13.66 -13.99
C THR A 316 -3.54 -14.99 -14.52
N ASN A 317 -3.39 -15.19 -15.84
CA ASN A 317 -2.96 -16.46 -16.47
C ASN A 317 -3.77 -17.70 -16.02
N THR A 318 -4.92 -17.52 -15.38
CA THR A 318 -5.80 -18.61 -14.91
C THR A 318 -6.35 -19.42 -16.08
N LYS A 319 -6.50 -18.76 -17.22
CA LYS A 319 -6.81 -19.35 -18.52
C LYS A 319 -5.50 -19.39 -19.33
N GLY A 320 -5.33 -20.44 -20.13
CA GLY A 320 -4.16 -20.62 -21.01
C GLY A 320 -4.07 -19.53 -22.10
N PRO A 321 -3.67 -19.84 -23.34
CA PRO A 321 -3.68 -18.83 -24.38
C PRO A 321 -5.09 -18.28 -24.60
N MET A 322 -5.19 -16.95 -24.68
CA MET A 322 -6.42 -16.24 -25.07
C MET A 322 -6.93 -16.78 -26.42
N ASN A 323 -8.22 -17.12 -26.47
CA ASN A 323 -8.83 -17.66 -27.69
C ASN A 323 -9.12 -16.54 -28.71
N SER A 324 -9.35 -16.92 -29.97
CA SER A 324 -9.60 -15.97 -31.07
C SER A 324 -10.88 -15.15 -30.89
N LYS A 325 -11.91 -15.71 -30.24
CA LYS A 325 -13.19 -15.04 -29.99
C LYS A 325 -13.00 -13.88 -28.99
N ASP A 326 -12.29 -14.13 -27.90
CA ASP A 326 -12.02 -13.13 -26.86
C ASP A 326 -11.06 -12.06 -27.37
N ALA A 327 -10.06 -12.45 -28.16
CA ALA A 327 -9.16 -11.50 -28.82
C ALA A 327 -9.92 -10.60 -29.82
N GLY A 328 -10.81 -11.18 -30.64
CA GLY A 328 -11.67 -10.43 -31.56
C GLY A 328 -12.55 -9.41 -30.83
N LYS A 329 -13.22 -9.84 -29.75
CA LYS A 329 -14.04 -8.94 -28.91
C LYS A 329 -13.24 -7.83 -28.25
N THR A 330 -12.00 -8.12 -27.85
CA THR A 330 -11.12 -7.11 -27.27
C THR A 330 -10.80 -6.03 -28.31
N LEU A 331 -10.46 -6.44 -29.53
CA LEU A 331 -10.19 -5.51 -30.63
C LEU A 331 -11.42 -4.69 -31.02
N GLU A 332 -12.62 -5.28 -31.04
CA GLU A 332 -13.88 -4.56 -31.28
C GLU A 332 -14.12 -3.48 -30.22
N ASN A 333 -13.84 -3.78 -28.95
CA ASN A 333 -14.06 -2.84 -27.85
C ASN A 333 -13.05 -1.69 -27.80
N LEU A 334 -11.89 -1.79 -28.47
CA LEU A 334 -10.91 -0.69 -28.53
C LEU A 334 -11.46 0.58 -29.18
N THR A 335 -12.45 0.44 -30.07
CA THR A 335 -13.14 1.55 -30.75
C THR A 335 -14.54 1.82 -30.17
N SER A 336 -14.81 1.33 -28.96
CA SER A 336 -16.10 1.55 -28.30
C SER A 336 -16.27 3.01 -27.87
N PHE A 337 -17.47 3.57 -28.06
CA PHE A 337 -17.84 4.87 -27.50
C PHE A 337 -17.99 4.84 -25.97
N ASN A 338 -18.13 3.65 -25.38
CA ASN A 338 -18.16 3.51 -23.94
C ASN A 338 -16.72 3.48 -23.40
N GLY A 339 -16.33 4.56 -22.71
CA GLY A 339 -14.98 4.72 -22.15
C GLY A 339 -14.54 3.55 -21.27
N PHE A 340 -15.43 2.97 -20.46
CA PHE A 340 -15.11 1.83 -19.61
C PHE A 340 -14.81 0.56 -20.44
N LEU A 341 -15.63 0.27 -21.47
CA LEU A 341 -15.38 -0.87 -22.37
C LEU A 341 -14.08 -0.69 -23.15
N LYS A 342 -13.77 0.55 -23.54
CA LYS A 342 -12.53 0.89 -24.23
C LYS A 342 -11.32 0.69 -23.30
N GLN A 343 -11.31 1.28 -22.11
CA GLN A 343 -10.20 1.16 -21.15
C GLN A 343 -9.95 -0.29 -20.73
N THR A 344 -11.00 -1.06 -20.42
CA THR A 344 -10.87 -2.49 -20.11
C THR A 344 -10.29 -3.28 -21.29
N ALA A 345 -10.66 -2.94 -22.52
CA ALA A 345 -10.09 -3.57 -23.72
C ALA A 345 -8.61 -3.24 -23.91
N TYR A 346 -8.19 -2.00 -23.63
CA TYR A 346 -6.78 -1.61 -23.67
C TYR A 346 -5.96 -2.40 -22.63
N ILE A 347 -6.40 -2.53 -21.38
CA ILE A 347 -5.68 -3.38 -20.40
C ILE A 347 -5.66 -4.84 -20.84
N THR A 348 -6.79 -5.36 -21.33
CA THR A 348 -6.89 -6.73 -21.85
C THR A 348 -5.92 -6.97 -23.01
N LEU A 349 -5.62 -5.95 -23.84
CA LEU A 349 -4.72 -6.00 -24.98
C LEU A 349 -3.28 -6.40 -24.61
N LEU A 350 -2.86 -6.20 -23.35
CA LEU A 350 -1.54 -6.63 -22.89
C LEU A 350 -1.33 -8.14 -23.07
N LYS A 351 -2.38 -8.97 -22.91
CA LYS A 351 -2.28 -10.43 -23.09
C LYS A 351 -2.04 -10.83 -24.56
N PRO A 352 -2.86 -10.44 -25.55
CA PRO A 352 -2.61 -10.79 -26.94
C PRO A 352 -1.32 -10.17 -27.48
N LEU A 353 -0.88 -9.01 -26.97
CA LEU A 353 0.44 -8.44 -27.28
C LEU A 353 1.59 -9.37 -26.86
N LEU A 354 1.43 -10.18 -25.82
CA LEU A 354 2.42 -11.20 -25.45
C LEU A 354 2.38 -12.46 -26.33
N GLN A 355 1.28 -12.71 -27.04
CA GLN A 355 1.09 -13.94 -27.80
C GLN A 355 1.63 -13.87 -29.21
N LYS A 356 1.48 -12.73 -29.87
CA LYS A 356 1.94 -12.51 -31.26
C LYS A 356 1.94 -11.02 -31.61
N PRO A 357 2.68 -10.63 -32.67
CA PRO A 357 2.55 -9.30 -33.24
C PRO A 357 1.11 -9.04 -33.68
N LEU A 358 0.61 -7.84 -33.35
CA LEU A 358 -0.75 -7.42 -33.70
C LEU A 358 -0.70 -6.37 -34.82
N PRO A 359 -1.74 -6.30 -35.68
CA PRO A 359 -1.83 -5.26 -36.69
C PRO A 359 -1.83 -3.86 -36.06
N ALA A 360 -1.57 -2.83 -36.88
CA ALA A 360 -1.69 -1.44 -36.46
C ALA A 360 -3.08 -1.18 -35.85
N LEU A 361 -3.10 -0.56 -34.66
CA LEU A 361 -4.35 -0.15 -34.05
C LEU A 361 -4.85 1.10 -34.76
N LYS A 362 -6.17 1.20 -34.94
CA LYS A 362 -6.78 2.49 -35.24
C LYS A 362 -6.79 3.27 -33.93
N GLU A 363 -5.92 4.26 -33.83
CA GLU A 363 -5.84 5.10 -32.64
C GLU A 363 -6.76 6.31 -32.80
N ASP A 364 -7.61 6.52 -31.80
CA ASP A 364 -8.40 7.73 -31.69
C ASP A 364 -7.50 8.91 -31.28
N LEU A 365 -7.86 10.13 -31.66
CA LEU A 365 -7.12 11.33 -31.28
C LEU A 365 -7.21 11.63 -29.76
N GLU A 366 -8.27 11.14 -29.10
CA GLU A 366 -8.58 11.38 -27.69
C GLU A 366 -8.41 10.09 -26.87
N LEU A 367 -7.17 9.66 -26.68
CA LEU A 367 -6.85 8.55 -25.77
C LEU A 367 -6.74 9.03 -24.32
N SER A 368 -7.29 8.26 -23.39
CA SER A 368 -7.07 8.48 -21.95
C SER A 368 -5.59 8.20 -21.59
N PRO A 369 -5.08 8.71 -20.45
CA PRO A 369 -3.67 8.51 -20.05
C PRO A 369 -3.27 7.03 -20.03
N LEU A 370 -4.15 6.15 -19.55
CA LEU A 370 -3.94 4.70 -19.52
C LEU A 370 -3.83 4.11 -20.93
N GLU A 371 -4.75 4.49 -21.82
CA GLU A 371 -4.78 4.00 -23.21
C GLU A 371 -3.53 4.42 -23.97
N LYS A 372 -3.06 5.66 -23.77
CA LYS A 372 -1.81 6.17 -24.36
C LYS A 372 -0.61 5.32 -23.97
N LYS A 373 -0.50 4.92 -22.69
CA LYS A 373 0.62 4.09 -22.23
C LYS A 373 0.68 2.73 -22.91
N ILE A 374 -0.49 2.10 -23.08
CA ILE A 374 -0.59 0.78 -23.71
C ILE A 374 -0.36 0.87 -25.22
N ALA A 375 -0.90 1.90 -25.88
CA ALA A 375 -0.60 2.18 -27.28
C ALA A 375 0.91 2.42 -27.49
N LEU A 376 1.55 3.16 -26.59
CA LEU A 376 3.00 3.40 -26.61
C LEU A 376 3.79 2.09 -26.46
N HIS A 377 3.42 1.23 -25.50
CA HIS A 377 4.01 -0.10 -25.31
C HIS A 377 3.93 -0.94 -26.60
N LYS A 378 2.75 -1.00 -27.24
CA LYS A 378 2.58 -1.69 -28.52
C LYS A 378 3.51 -1.13 -29.59
N ARG A 379 3.54 0.20 -29.78
CA ARG A 379 4.39 0.85 -30.79
C ARG A 379 5.88 0.55 -30.57
N ALA A 380 6.32 0.55 -29.31
CA ALA A 380 7.69 0.20 -28.96
C ALA A 380 8.01 -1.27 -29.28
N ILE A 381 7.09 -2.20 -28.97
CA ILE A 381 7.22 -3.62 -29.35
C ILE A 381 7.28 -3.77 -30.88
N ASP A 382 6.38 -3.12 -31.63
CA ASP A 382 6.32 -3.22 -33.09
C ASP A 382 7.66 -2.77 -33.72
N LEU A 383 8.23 -1.68 -33.22
CA LEU A 383 9.56 -1.22 -33.63
C LEU A 383 10.67 -2.20 -33.23
N ALA A 384 10.64 -2.73 -32.01
CA ALA A 384 11.63 -3.68 -31.51
C ALA A 384 11.63 -5.01 -32.30
N ILE A 385 10.46 -5.51 -32.68
CA ILE A 385 10.31 -6.70 -33.54
C ILE A 385 11.02 -6.50 -34.88
N GLN A 386 10.97 -5.29 -35.43
CA GLN A 386 11.63 -4.93 -36.68
C GLN A 386 13.13 -4.60 -36.52
N GLY A 387 13.69 -4.74 -35.31
CA GLY A 387 15.08 -4.42 -35.00
C GLY A 387 15.36 -2.92 -34.83
N ASN A 388 14.33 -2.07 -34.81
CA ASN A 388 14.45 -0.61 -34.68
C ASN A 388 14.56 -0.18 -33.21
N PHE A 389 15.45 -0.80 -32.44
CA PHE A 389 15.57 -0.59 -30.98
C PHE A 389 15.84 0.86 -30.58
N LYS A 390 16.67 1.57 -31.37
CA LYS A 390 16.99 2.98 -31.11
C LYS A 390 15.75 3.87 -31.23
N TYR A 391 14.92 3.65 -32.25
CA TYR A 391 13.67 4.41 -32.42
C TYR A 391 12.63 4.04 -31.36
N ALA A 392 12.53 2.76 -31.00
CA ALA A 392 11.67 2.31 -29.91
C ALA A 392 12.04 2.98 -28.58
N LEU A 393 13.34 3.04 -28.27
CA LEU A 393 13.85 3.68 -27.07
C LEU A 393 13.61 5.19 -27.08
N GLN A 394 13.89 5.86 -28.21
CA GLN A 394 13.60 7.28 -28.37
C GLN A 394 12.11 7.59 -28.16
N LEU A 395 11.23 6.78 -28.74
CA LEU A 395 9.78 6.93 -28.57
C LEU A 395 9.37 6.84 -27.10
N LEU A 396 9.86 5.84 -26.37
CA LEU A 396 9.55 5.67 -24.95
C LEU A 396 10.08 6.83 -24.09
N LEU A 397 11.33 7.25 -24.33
CA LEU A 397 11.95 8.32 -23.53
C LEU A 397 11.31 9.70 -23.77
N LEU A 398 10.79 9.97 -24.97
CA LEU A 398 10.11 11.24 -25.29
C LEU A 398 8.73 11.34 -24.61
N GLU A 399 8.04 10.21 -24.48
CA GLU A 399 6.67 10.14 -23.97
C GLU A 399 6.62 9.75 -22.48
N GLN A 400 7.76 9.50 -21.84
CA GLN A 400 7.82 9.08 -20.44
C GLN A 400 7.45 10.24 -19.51
N GLN A 401 6.23 10.22 -19.00
CA GLN A 401 5.80 11.14 -17.96
C GLN A 401 6.25 10.66 -16.57
N TYR A 402 6.55 11.61 -15.68
CA TYR A 402 6.94 11.31 -14.32
C TYR A 402 5.69 11.01 -13.48
N GLU A 403 5.51 9.76 -13.09
CA GLU A 403 4.39 9.35 -12.24
C GLU A 403 4.83 9.06 -10.81
N LYS A 404 3.99 9.50 -9.86
CA LYS A 404 4.25 9.33 -8.42
C LYS A 404 4.01 7.91 -7.92
N ALA A 405 3.08 7.17 -8.53
CA ALA A 405 2.67 5.83 -8.11
C ALA A 405 3.15 4.75 -9.10
N SER A 406 3.48 3.58 -8.59
CA SER A 406 3.79 2.40 -9.41
C SER A 406 2.49 1.76 -9.90
N SER A 407 2.41 1.50 -11.21
CA SER A 407 1.28 0.83 -11.84
C SER A 407 1.76 -0.23 -12.84
N ILE A 408 0.86 -1.09 -13.33
CA ILE A 408 1.17 -2.11 -14.32
C ILE A 408 1.70 -1.45 -15.60
N THR A 409 0.97 -0.48 -16.14
CA THR A 409 1.34 0.20 -17.39
C THR A 409 2.67 0.94 -17.29
N SER A 410 2.91 1.66 -16.20
CA SER A 410 4.18 2.37 -15.97
C SER A 410 5.35 1.39 -15.74
N SER A 411 5.10 0.26 -15.08
CA SER A 411 6.14 -0.75 -14.84
C SER A 411 6.51 -1.51 -16.12
N ILE A 412 5.55 -1.81 -16.99
CA ILE A 412 5.81 -2.40 -18.31
C ILE A 412 6.69 -1.48 -19.15
N GLN A 413 6.37 -0.18 -19.22
CA GLN A 413 7.20 0.78 -19.95
C GLN A 413 8.63 0.84 -19.41
N THR A 414 8.78 0.73 -18.09
CA THR A 414 10.10 0.66 -17.45
C THR A 414 10.85 -0.61 -17.86
N VAL A 415 10.18 -1.76 -17.91
CA VAL A 415 10.74 -3.00 -18.45
C VAL A 415 11.15 -2.84 -19.92
N ASP A 416 10.32 -2.20 -20.75
CA ASP A 416 10.64 -1.98 -22.17
C ASP A 416 11.90 -1.14 -22.33
N VAL A 417 12.02 -0.04 -21.57
CA VAL A 417 13.20 0.84 -21.59
C VAL A 417 14.46 0.06 -21.20
N GLU A 418 14.42 -0.67 -20.09
CA GLU A 418 15.56 -1.47 -19.61
C GLU A 418 15.93 -2.59 -20.59
N LEU A 419 14.92 -3.23 -21.20
CA LEU A 419 15.13 -4.26 -22.21
C LEU A 419 15.80 -3.68 -23.46
N LEU A 420 15.35 -2.52 -23.92
CA LEU A 420 15.92 -1.82 -25.08
C LEU A 420 17.35 -1.33 -24.81
N TYR A 421 17.64 -0.82 -23.61
CA TYR A 421 19.01 -0.51 -23.21
C TYR A 421 19.91 -1.74 -23.29
N ALA A 422 19.46 -2.86 -22.72
CA ALA A 422 20.23 -4.11 -22.74
C ALA A 422 20.44 -4.62 -24.19
N LEU A 423 19.42 -4.56 -25.04
CA LEU A 423 19.52 -4.97 -26.45
C LEU A 423 20.43 -4.04 -27.28
N LEU A 424 20.55 -2.77 -26.90
CA LEU A 424 21.50 -1.81 -27.48
C LEU A 424 22.92 -1.94 -26.90
N GLY A 425 23.17 -2.90 -26.00
CA GLY A 425 24.47 -3.14 -25.37
C GLY A 425 24.80 -2.19 -24.22
N VAL A 426 23.82 -1.42 -23.73
CA VAL A 426 23.96 -0.58 -22.54
C VAL A 426 23.65 -1.44 -21.32
N TYR A 427 24.69 -1.94 -20.64
CA TYR A 427 24.55 -2.75 -19.45
C TYR A 427 24.84 -1.95 -18.18
N GLN A 428 23.83 -1.80 -17.33
CA GLN A 428 23.98 -1.33 -15.96
C GLN A 428 24.01 -2.53 -15.00
N LYS A 429 24.96 -2.54 -14.06
CA LYS A 429 25.11 -3.63 -13.09
C LYS A 429 23.95 -3.65 -12.09
N GLU A 430 23.50 -2.46 -11.69
CA GLU A 430 22.39 -2.26 -10.76
C GLU A 430 21.36 -1.37 -11.44
N PHE A 431 20.08 -1.68 -11.18
CA PHE A 431 18.98 -0.83 -11.60
C PHE A 431 18.90 0.37 -10.67
N ASP A 432 18.45 1.51 -11.19
CA ASP A 432 18.10 2.63 -10.33
C ASP A 432 16.91 2.27 -9.41
N ALA A 433 16.66 3.10 -8.39
CA ALA A 433 15.61 2.84 -7.41
C ALA A 433 14.22 2.73 -8.06
N ARG A 434 13.98 3.50 -9.12
CA ARG A 434 12.72 3.50 -9.88
C ARG A 434 12.51 2.18 -10.60
N SER A 435 13.50 1.74 -11.38
CA SER A 435 13.41 0.51 -12.15
C SER A 435 13.35 -0.69 -11.21
N SER A 436 14.14 -0.69 -10.13
CA SER A 436 14.04 -1.72 -9.10
C SER A 436 12.62 -1.86 -8.53
N LYS A 437 11.96 -0.73 -8.21
CA LYS A 437 10.58 -0.72 -7.69
C LYS A 437 9.55 -1.18 -8.73
N ALA A 438 9.69 -0.77 -9.99
CA ALA A 438 8.81 -1.19 -11.08
C ALA A 438 8.92 -2.70 -11.36
N LEU A 439 10.15 -3.22 -11.35
CA LEU A 439 10.41 -4.64 -11.55
C LEU A 439 9.87 -5.49 -10.39
N SER A 440 10.08 -5.06 -9.14
CA SER A 440 9.50 -5.75 -7.98
C SER A 440 7.98 -5.72 -8.01
N PHE A 441 7.37 -4.58 -8.38
CA PHE A 441 5.92 -4.46 -8.54
C PHE A 441 5.33 -5.50 -9.49
N LEU A 442 5.91 -5.69 -10.68
CA LEU A 442 5.43 -6.70 -11.63
C LEU A 442 5.74 -8.14 -11.18
N GLN A 443 6.93 -8.35 -10.59
CA GLN A 443 7.38 -9.69 -10.19
C GLN A 443 6.58 -10.24 -9.01
N GLU A 444 6.32 -9.41 -8.01
CA GLU A 444 5.61 -9.76 -6.78
C GLU A 444 4.09 -9.59 -6.90
N GLY A 445 3.65 -8.71 -7.79
CA GLY A 445 2.23 -8.39 -7.99
C GLY A 445 1.37 -9.51 -8.57
N GLU A 446 0.07 -9.24 -8.64
CA GLU A 446 -1.00 -10.18 -9.03
C GLU A 446 -1.09 -10.42 -10.54
N ALA A 447 -0.47 -9.57 -11.37
CA ALA A 447 -0.48 -9.63 -12.83
C ALA A 447 0.47 -10.71 -13.38
N SER A 448 0.20 -11.98 -13.07
CA SER A 448 1.03 -13.13 -13.40
C SER A 448 1.33 -13.27 -14.91
N ALA A 449 0.44 -12.79 -15.78
CA ALA A 449 0.64 -12.75 -17.24
C ALA A 449 1.88 -11.97 -17.67
N LEU A 450 2.25 -10.95 -16.90
CA LEU A 450 3.28 -9.98 -17.26
C LEU A 450 4.63 -10.28 -16.61
N LYS A 451 4.70 -11.21 -15.65
CA LYS A 451 5.93 -11.61 -14.96
C LYS A 451 7.02 -12.08 -15.93
N GLY A 452 6.63 -12.69 -17.05
CA GLY A 452 7.56 -13.14 -18.07
C GLY A 452 8.34 -12.01 -18.75
N SER A 453 7.83 -10.77 -18.76
CA SER A 453 8.56 -9.60 -19.28
C SER A 453 9.76 -9.24 -18.41
N VAL A 454 9.61 -9.30 -17.08
CA VAL A 454 10.72 -9.14 -16.13
C VAL A 454 11.72 -10.29 -16.25
N GLY A 455 11.21 -11.52 -16.39
CA GLY A 455 12.04 -12.70 -16.64
C GLY A 455 12.86 -12.59 -17.93
N LEU A 456 12.29 -12.04 -19.00
CA LEU A 456 13.00 -11.82 -20.26
C LEU A 456 14.16 -10.83 -20.08
N LEU A 457 13.91 -9.69 -19.42
CA LEU A 457 14.96 -8.72 -19.10
C LEU A 457 16.12 -9.37 -18.33
N LYS A 458 15.80 -10.22 -17.33
CA LYS A 458 16.80 -11.00 -16.59
C LYS A 458 17.64 -11.88 -17.51
N CYS A 459 17.00 -12.59 -18.45
CA CYS A 459 17.68 -13.46 -19.41
C CYS A 459 18.62 -12.68 -20.35
N VAL A 460 18.21 -11.50 -20.83
CA VAL A 460 19.08 -10.65 -21.67
C VAL A 460 20.30 -10.20 -20.88
N ARG A 461 20.13 -9.83 -19.60
CA ARG A 461 21.25 -9.37 -18.74
C ARG A 461 22.29 -10.46 -18.50
N TYR A 462 21.90 -11.74 -18.44
CA TYR A 462 22.84 -12.87 -18.33
C TYR A 462 23.88 -12.93 -19.45
N LEU A 463 23.58 -12.40 -20.64
CA LEU A 463 24.56 -12.35 -21.72
C LEU A 463 25.75 -11.45 -21.41
N PHE A 464 25.54 -10.41 -20.61
CA PHE A 464 26.55 -9.40 -20.28
C PHE A 464 27.32 -9.70 -18.99
N GLU A 465 26.90 -10.70 -18.22
CA GLU A 465 27.61 -11.13 -17.02
C GLU A 465 28.96 -11.80 -17.38
N LYS A 466 30.03 -11.41 -16.67
CA LYS A 466 31.39 -11.95 -16.92
C LYS A 466 31.51 -13.42 -16.50
N SER A 467 30.86 -13.80 -15.41
CA SER A 467 30.82 -15.18 -14.91
C SER A 467 29.61 -15.92 -15.47
N PHE A 468 29.85 -16.97 -16.22
CA PHE A 468 28.78 -17.86 -16.68
C PHE A 468 28.37 -18.80 -15.53
N SER A 469 27.07 -18.88 -15.24
CA SER A 469 26.52 -19.79 -14.23
C SER A 469 25.56 -20.80 -14.88
N VAL A 470 25.55 -22.04 -14.38
CA VAL A 470 24.54 -23.05 -14.79
C VAL A 470 23.12 -22.61 -14.41
N GLY A 471 22.99 -21.83 -13.34
CA GLY A 471 21.71 -21.22 -12.92
C GLY A 471 21.10 -20.32 -13.99
N ASN A 472 21.92 -19.57 -14.75
CA ASN A 472 21.43 -18.68 -15.81
C ASN A 472 20.73 -19.47 -16.93
N LEU A 473 21.25 -20.66 -17.28
CA LEU A 473 20.61 -21.55 -18.24
C LEU A 473 19.30 -22.10 -17.70
N TYR A 474 19.29 -22.56 -16.44
CA TYR A 474 18.10 -23.10 -15.80
C TYR A 474 16.96 -22.08 -15.74
N ASP A 475 17.25 -20.87 -15.29
CA ASP A 475 16.28 -19.76 -15.25
C ASP A 475 15.71 -19.44 -16.63
N THR A 476 16.57 -19.45 -17.66
CA THR A 476 16.14 -19.20 -19.05
C THR A 476 15.23 -20.33 -19.56
N GLU A 477 15.54 -21.58 -19.25
CA GLU A 477 14.70 -22.73 -19.62
C GLU A 477 13.36 -22.73 -18.90
N GLN A 478 13.35 -22.35 -17.62
CA GLN A 478 12.13 -22.17 -16.86
C GLN A 478 11.23 -21.10 -17.49
N LEU A 479 11.82 -19.96 -17.90
CA LEU A 479 11.08 -18.92 -18.61
C LEU A 479 10.53 -19.40 -19.95
N ILE A 480 11.31 -20.15 -20.74
CA ILE A 480 10.86 -20.71 -22.02
C ILE A 480 9.67 -21.65 -21.80
N SER A 481 9.76 -22.55 -20.81
CA SER A 481 8.69 -23.50 -20.49
C SER A 481 7.42 -22.80 -20.02
N GLN A 482 7.56 -21.75 -19.20
CA GLN A 482 6.42 -20.94 -18.77
C GLN A 482 5.82 -20.16 -19.93
N ALA A 483 6.62 -19.53 -20.78
CA ALA A 483 6.11 -18.79 -21.94
C ALA A 483 5.38 -19.73 -22.91
N GLU A 484 5.86 -20.97 -23.07
CA GLU A 484 5.21 -22.01 -23.85
C GLU A 484 3.83 -22.40 -23.30
N SER A 485 3.72 -22.71 -22.00
CA SER A 485 2.46 -23.13 -21.39
C SER A 485 1.37 -22.06 -21.47
N HIS A 486 1.76 -20.79 -21.43
CA HIS A 486 0.84 -19.65 -21.51
C HIS A 486 0.62 -19.14 -22.94
N GLY A 487 1.33 -19.69 -23.94
CA GLY A 487 1.29 -19.25 -25.34
C GLY A 487 1.85 -17.85 -25.60
N ASN A 488 2.73 -17.36 -24.73
CA ASN A 488 3.32 -16.02 -24.80
C ASN A 488 4.53 -16.01 -25.76
N ARG A 489 4.30 -16.11 -27.07
CA ARG A 489 5.40 -16.24 -28.06
C ARG A 489 6.33 -15.03 -28.10
N MET A 490 5.84 -13.83 -27.77
CA MET A 490 6.65 -12.61 -27.70
C MET A 490 7.72 -12.64 -26.60
N ILE A 491 7.55 -13.49 -25.59
CA ILE A 491 8.56 -13.77 -24.57
C ILE A 491 9.36 -15.01 -24.97
N GLN A 492 8.68 -16.06 -25.43
CA GLN A 492 9.30 -17.36 -25.73
C GLN A 492 10.38 -17.27 -26.81
N VAL A 493 10.12 -16.55 -27.92
CA VAL A 493 11.06 -16.47 -29.05
C VAL A 493 12.34 -15.73 -28.66
N PRO A 494 12.29 -14.51 -28.08
CA PRO A 494 13.49 -13.87 -27.54
C PRO A 494 14.22 -14.72 -26.49
N ALA A 495 13.50 -15.35 -25.55
CA ALA A 495 14.12 -16.21 -24.54
C ALA A 495 14.83 -17.42 -25.16
N LEU A 496 14.29 -18.01 -26.24
CA LEU A 496 14.96 -19.08 -26.99
C LEU A 496 16.25 -18.58 -27.66
N PHE A 497 16.28 -17.37 -28.22
CA PHE A 497 17.51 -16.79 -28.76
C PHE A 497 18.55 -16.52 -27.66
N MET A 498 18.13 -15.97 -26.51
CA MET A 498 19.01 -15.75 -25.36
C MET A 498 19.56 -17.08 -24.84
N GLY A 499 18.70 -18.10 -24.71
CA GLY A 499 19.10 -19.46 -24.34
C GLY A 499 20.08 -20.09 -25.32
N ALA A 500 19.89 -19.85 -26.62
CA ALA A 500 20.82 -20.33 -27.65
C ALA A 500 22.20 -19.68 -27.50
N LEU A 501 22.26 -18.35 -27.31
CA LEU A 501 23.51 -17.62 -27.08
C LEU A 501 24.22 -18.08 -25.80
N LEU A 502 23.48 -18.29 -24.71
CA LEU A 502 24.04 -18.85 -23.47
C LEU A 502 24.55 -20.28 -23.66
N SER A 503 23.84 -21.10 -24.44
CA SER A 503 24.25 -22.47 -24.77
C SER A 503 25.49 -22.50 -25.68
N LEU A 504 25.65 -21.54 -26.60
CA LEU A 504 26.88 -21.38 -27.38
C LEU A 504 28.06 -21.03 -26.46
N ARG A 505 27.85 -20.12 -25.51
CA ARG A 505 28.88 -19.74 -24.52
C ARG A 505 29.31 -20.92 -23.66
N SER A 506 28.41 -21.86 -23.36
CA SER A 506 28.71 -23.10 -22.64
C SER A 506 29.20 -24.26 -23.52
N ARG A 507 29.40 -24.02 -24.82
CA ARG A 507 29.81 -25.01 -25.84
C ARG A 507 28.80 -26.16 -26.04
N ALA A 508 27.54 -25.96 -25.66
CA ALA A 508 26.43 -26.88 -25.91
C ALA A 508 25.80 -26.62 -27.28
N TYR A 509 26.59 -26.76 -28.35
CA TYR A 509 26.18 -26.40 -29.72
C TYR A 509 24.89 -27.07 -30.22
N PRO A 510 24.64 -28.38 -29.99
CA PRO A 510 23.39 -29.01 -30.43
C PRO A 510 22.15 -28.39 -29.78
N LYS A 511 22.25 -28.03 -28.49
CA LYS A 511 21.19 -27.37 -27.73
C LYS A 511 20.93 -25.96 -28.26
N ALA A 512 21.99 -25.20 -28.53
CA ALA A 512 21.88 -23.87 -29.12
C ALA A 512 21.19 -23.90 -30.49
N GLN A 513 21.57 -24.85 -31.36
CA GLN A 513 20.96 -25.01 -32.67
C GLN A 513 19.47 -25.37 -32.56
N LEU A 514 19.10 -26.26 -31.65
CA LEU A 514 17.70 -26.63 -31.41
C LEU A 514 16.86 -25.45 -30.92
N GLN A 515 17.40 -24.65 -29.99
CA GLN A 515 16.73 -23.47 -29.47
C GLN A 515 16.53 -22.39 -30.54
N ALA A 516 17.58 -22.07 -31.33
CA ALA A 516 17.49 -21.11 -32.42
C ALA A 516 16.51 -21.56 -33.52
N ARG A 517 16.56 -22.85 -33.91
CA ARG A 517 15.60 -23.41 -34.88
C ARG A 517 14.17 -23.34 -34.37
N ARG A 518 13.94 -23.61 -33.08
CA ARG A 518 12.62 -23.51 -32.46
C ARG A 518 12.12 -22.07 -32.45
N ALA A 519 12.97 -21.10 -32.11
CA ALA A 519 12.64 -19.68 -32.17
C ALA A 519 12.19 -19.29 -33.59
N MET A 520 12.96 -19.68 -34.60
CA MET A 520 12.67 -19.44 -36.01
C MET A 520 11.37 -20.09 -36.50
N LEU A 521 11.00 -21.27 -35.99
CA LEU A 521 9.73 -21.91 -36.31
C LEU A 521 8.53 -21.14 -35.75
N LEU A 522 8.66 -20.63 -34.52
CA LEU A 522 7.59 -19.93 -33.81
C LEU A 522 7.37 -18.49 -34.33
N SER A 523 8.41 -17.88 -34.91
CA SER A 523 8.38 -16.50 -35.42
C SER A 523 8.08 -16.39 -36.92
N ARG A 524 7.78 -17.50 -37.62
CA ARG A 524 7.56 -17.49 -39.08
C ARG A 524 6.46 -16.53 -39.53
N GLU A 525 5.44 -16.36 -38.69
CA GLU A 525 4.24 -15.56 -38.97
C GLU A 525 4.41 -14.09 -38.58
N TRP A 526 5.59 -13.65 -38.13
CA TRP A 526 5.80 -12.31 -37.57
C TRP A 526 6.19 -11.25 -38.61
N ASP A 527 6.44 -11.65 -39.87
CA ASP A 527 6.91 -10.75 -40.94
C ASP A 527 8.07 -9.83 -40.50
N SER A 528 9.02 -10.38 -39.71
CA SER A 528 10.21 -9.68 -39.23
C SER A 528 11.47 -10.18 -39.92
N ILE A 529 12.09 -9.28 -40.70
CA ILE A 529 13.39 -9.53 -41.33
C ILE A 529 14.47 -9.68 -40.25
N TYR A 530 14.42 -8.85 -39.20
CA TYR A 530 15.39 -8.86 -38.12
C TYR A 530 15.42 -10.21 -37.38
N VAL A 531 14.26 -10.71 -36.94
CA VAL A 531 14.18 -12.00 -36.25
C VAL A 531 14.69 -13.14 -37.13
N THR A 532 14.39 -13.08 -38.43
CA THR A 532 14.88 -14.04 -39.42
C THR A 532 16.39 -13.98 -39.61
N GLN A 533 16.99 -12.78 -39.55
CA GLN A 533 18.44 -12.58 -39.64
C GLN A 533 19.15 -13.07 -38.38
N VAL A 534 18.63 -12.78 -37.18
CA VAL A 534 19.23 -13.21 -35.91
C VAL A 534 19.26 -14.73 -35.76
N GLY A 535 18.24 -15.43 -36.28
CA GLY A 535 18.19 -16.88 -36.20
C GLY A 535 19.00 -17.64 -37.25
N LYS A 536 19.52 -16.96 -38.28
CA LYS A 536 20.45 -17.54 -39.27
C LYS A 536 21.87 -17.38 -38.78
#